data_AF-A0A2G9MXW8-F1
#
_entry.id   AF-A0A2G9MXW8-F1
#
_cell.length_a   1.000
_cell.length_b   1.000
_cell.length_c   1.000
_cell.angle_alpha   90.00
_cell.angle_beta   90.00
_cell.angle_gamma   90.00
#
_symmetry.space_group_name_H-M   'P 1'
#
loop_
_entity.id
_entity.type
_entity.pdbx_description
1 polymer ?
#
loop_
_entity_poly.entity_id
_entity_poly.type
_entity_poly.pdbx_seq_one_letter_code
_entity_poly.pdbx_strand_id
1 'polypeptide(L)'
;MVSVEEIKKEKLRTGYTTGTSATAAAKAGLLSIINQTKIESVDVKLPKGSFIKIPIQSCQFEKNRSTCSVIKDGGDDPDVTHGAEIIVELSLTDKFNGIEIDGGEGVGIVTKPGLGLELNKAAINPVPKKMIKENLKEILDKHLLKTGVKVIISVPKGRELGPKTDNPRIGILNGISILGTSGIVIPFSTASYAASIRQNLDVSIAMGNDIVVLTTGGRSEDFAKK
;
A
#
# COMPACT_ATOMS: atom_id res chain seq x y z
N MET A 1 -10.95 -48.30 7.28
CA MET A 1 -11.88 -47.66 6.33
C MET A 1 -12.69 -46.59 7.07
N VAL A 2 -12.11 -45.41 7.15
CA VAL A 2 -12.74 -44.16 6.71
C VAL A 2 -11.81 -43.76 5.56
N SER A 3 -12.33 -43.59 4.35
CA SER A 3 -11.50 -43.32 3.18
C SER A 3 -10.72 -42.03 3.39
N VAL A 4 -9.45 -42.03 3.00
CA VAL A 4 -8.56 -40.85 2.95
C VAL A 4 -8.97 -39.97 1.75
N GLU A 5 -10.28 -39.81 1.55
CA GLU A 5 -10.86 -38.99 0.49
C GLU A 5 -10.86 -37.54 0.95
N GLU A 6 -9.84 -36.84 0.45
CA GLU A 6 -9.85 -35.41 0.14
C GLU A 6 -10.41 -34.48 1.23
N ILE A 7 -9.60 -34.24 2.27
CA ILE A 7 -9.62 -32.90 2.86
C ILE A 7 -9.12 -31.95 1.76
N LYS A 8 -10.04 -31.43 0.93
CA LYS A 8 -9.78 -30.23 0.14
C LYS A 8 -9.34 -29.18 1.14
N LYS A 9 -8.02 -28.91 1.21
CA LYS A 9 -7.50 -27.70 1.85
C LYS A 9 -8.23 -26.55 1.19
N GLU A 10 -9.20 -25.96 1.89
CA GLU A 10 -9.83 -24.73 1.44
C GLU A 10 -8.70 -23.74 1.17
N LYS A 11 -8.63 -23.28 -0.08
CA LYS A 11 -7.58 -22.38 -0.50
C LYS A 11 -7.83 -21.05 0.19
N LEU A 12 -6.95 -20.69 1.14
CA LEU A 12 -7.02 -19.43 1.87
C LEU A 12 -7.20 -18.25 0.90
N ARG A 13 -8.09 -17.33 1.27
CA ARG A 13 -8.48 -16.18 0.48
C ARG A 13 -7.33 -15.17 0.42
N THR A 14 -6.95 -14.76 -0.78
CA THR A 14 -6.00 -13.67 -0.99
C THR A 14 -6.66 -12.31 -0.82
N GLY A 15 -5.89 -11.31 -0.41
CA GLY A 15 -6.31 -9.92 -0.33
C GLY A 15 -5.54 -9.02 -1.30
N TYR A 16 -5.59 -7.72 -1.05
CA TYR A 16 -4.85 -6.70 -1.79
C TYR A 16 -4.13 -5.74 -0.85
N THR A 17 -3.00 -5.22 -1.33
CA THR A 17 -2.10 -4.42 -0.48
C THR A 17 -2.62 -2.99 -0.30
N THR A 18 -2.07 -2.27 0.68
CA THR A 18 -2.34 -0.82 0.85
C THR A 18 -2.07 -0.02 -0.43
N GLY A 19 -1.03 -0.41 -1.20
CA GLY A 19 -0.73 0.20 -2.50
C GLY A 19 -1.83 -0.03 -3.55
N THR A 20 -2.41 -1.23 -3.61
CA THR A 20 -3.55 -1.52 -4.49
C THR A 20 -4.80 -0.76 -4.05
N SER A 21 -5.09 -0.69 -2.75
CA SER A 21 -6.19 0.11 -2.22
C SER A 21 -6.06 1.59 -2.59
N ALA A 22 -4.87 2.18 -2.40
CA ALA A 22 -4.60 3.56 -2.80
C ALA A 22 -4.73 3.76 -4.31
N THR A 23 -4.26 2.80 -5.11
CA THR A 23 -4.39 2.84 -6.58
C THR A 23 -5.86 2.81 -6.99
N ALA A 24 -6.67 1.95 -6.38
CA ALA A 24 -8.11 1.88 -6.64
C ALA A 24 -8.82 3.19 -6.31
N ALA A 25 -8.57 3.75 -5.12
CA ALA A 25 -9.15 5.02 -4.69
C ALA A 25 -8.75 6.18 -5.63
N ALA A 26 -7.48 6.27 -6.00
CA ALA A 26 -7.00 7.26 -6.97
C ALA A 26 -7.68 7.11 -8.34
N LYS A 27 -7.79 5.87 -8.84
CA LYS A 27 -8.41 5.54 -10.12
C LYS A 27 -9.90 5.93 -10.13
N ALA A 28 -10.62 5.60 -9.07
CA ALA A 28 -12.01 5.95 -8.90
C ALA A 28 -12.23 7.46 -8.84
N GLY A 29 -11.36 8.18 -8.10
CA GLY A 29 -11.40 9.64 -8.03
C GLY A 29 -11.24 10.31 -9.38
N LEU A 30 -10.20 9.94 -10.14
CA LEU A 30 -9.97 10.50 -11.47
C LEU A 30 -11.13 10.18 -12.44
N LEU A 31 -11.60 8.93 -12.45
CA LEU A 31 -12.76 8.56 -13.29
C LEU A 31 -14.03 9.31 -12.89
N SER A 32 -14.24 9.55 -11.60
CA SER A 32 -15.42 10.28 -11.11
C SER A 32 -15.38 11.74 -11.54
N ILE A 33 -14.20 12.37 -11.50
CA ILE A 33 -13.98 13.72 -12.04
C ILE A 33 -14.24 13.76 -13.55
N ILE A 34 -13.76 12.78 -14.31
CA ILE A 34 -13.91 12.79 -15.78
C ILE A 34 -15.36 12.59 -16.20
N ASN A 35 -16.01 11.59 -15.61
CA ASN A 35 -17.35 11.18 -16.00
C ASN A 35 -18.44 12.00 -15.31
N GLN A 36 -18.07 12.80 -14.29
CA GLN A 36 -18.98 13.49 -13.40
C GLN A 36 -20.02 12.53 -12.78
N THR A 37 -19.57 11.32 -12.43
CA THR A 37 -20.41 10.27 -11.83
C THR A 37 -19.66 9.51 -10.75
N LYS A 38 -20.38 8.96 -9.77
CA LYS A 38 -19.77 8.17 -8.70
C LYS A 38 -19.33 6.81 -9.23
N ILE A 39 -18.09 6.43 -8.94
CA ILE A 39 -17.54 5.10 -9.28
C ILE A 39 -17.63 4.18 -8.07
N GLU A 40 -18.29 3.03 -8.23
CA GLU A 40 -18.50 2.03 -7.16
C GLU A 40 -17.42 0.94 -7.12
N SER A 41 -16.76 0.68 -8.25
CA SER A 41 -15.66 -0.27 -8.34
C SER A 41 -14.75 0.06 -9.52
N VAL A 42 -13.49 -0.37 -9.43
CA VAL A 42 -12.50 -0.18 -10.50
C VAL A 42 -11.65 -1.42 -10.69
N ASP A 43 -11.27 -1.69 -11.94
CA ASP A 43 -10.24 -2.68 -12.24
C ASP A 43 -8.86 -2.05 -12.10
N VAL A 44 -8.08 -2.50 -11.12
CA VAL A 44 -6.70 -2.04 -10.90
C VAL A 44 -5.74 -2.95 -11.66
N LYS A 45 -4.89 -2.35 -12.50
CA LYS A 45 -3.76 -3.03 -13.12
C LYS A 45 -2.66 -3.24 -12.10
N LEU A 46 -2.27 -4.49 -11.89
CA LEU A 46 -1.23 -4.91 -10.96
C LEU A 46 0.17 -4.87 -11.62
N PRO A 47 1.27 -4.91 -10.85
CA PRO A 47 2.63 -4.84 -11.37
C PRO A 47 2.97 -5.90 -12.43
N LYS A 48 2.32 -7.08 -12.36
CA LYS A 48 2.50 -8.17 -13.33
C LYS A 48 1.56 -8.09 -14.54
N GLY A 49 0.80 -7.01 -14.69
CA GLY A 49 -0.12 -6.77 -15.80
C GLY A 49 -1.51 -7.41 -15.67
N SER A 50 -1.73 -8.28 -14.69
CA SER A 50 -3.07 -8.78 -14.34
C SER A 50 -3.94 -7.68 -13.72
N PHE A 51 -5.26 -7.88 -13.71
CA PHE A 51 -6.21 -6.94 -13.14
C PHE A 51 -6.94 -7.54 -11.93
N ILE A 52 -7.31 -6.68 -10.97
CA ILE A 52 -8.18 -7.03 -9.86
C ILE A 52 -9.27 -5.97 -9.73
N LYS A 53 -10.52 -6.41 -9.60
CA LYS A 53 -11.66 -5.52 -9.34
C LYS A 53 -11.72 -5.17 -7.86
N ILE A 54 -11.68 -3.87 -7.54
CA ILE A 54 -11.68 -3.36 -6.17
C ILE A 54 -12.94 -2.53 -5.95
N PRO A 55 -13.75 -2.84 -4.91
CA PRO A 55 -14.89 -2.01 -4.52
C PRO A 55 -14.42 -0.71 -3.88
N ILE A 56 -15.14 0.37 -4.17
CA ILE A 56 -14.89 1.71 -3.62
C ILE A 56 -15.86 1.94 -2.47
N GLN A 57 -15.31 2.20 -1.28
CA GLN A 57 -16.09 2.39 -0.06
C GLN A 57 -16.87 3.71 -0.11
N SER A 58 -16.19 4.79 -0.43
CA SER A 58 -16.79 6.11 -0.59
C SER A 58 -16.08 6.85 -1.71
N CYS A 59 -16.81 7.73 -2.39
CA CYS A 59 -16.23 8.58 -3.42
C CYS A 59 -17.09 9.83 -3.54
N GLN A 60 -16.50 10.96 -3.19
CA GLN A 60 -17.05 12.29 -3.36
C GLN A 60 -16.20 13.01 -4.39
N PHE A 61 -16.82 13.76 -5.29
CA PHE A 61 -16.11 14.46 -6.35
C PHE A 61 -16.79 15.78 -6.69
N GLU A 62 -15.98 16.68 -7.23
CA GLU A 62 -16.37 17.95 -7.80
C GLU A 62 -15.82 18.03 -9.23
N LYS A 63 -15.78 19.23 -9.81
CA LYS A 63 -15.28 19.44 -11.16
C LYS A 63 -13.81 19.08 -11.35
N ASN A 64 -12.94 19.39 -10.36
CA ASN A 64 -11.48 19.26 -10.48
C ASN A 64 -10.83 18.52 -9.31
N ARG A 65 -11.61 17.96 -8.39
CA ARG A 65 -11.12 17.24 -7.21
C ARG A 65 -12.04 16.11 -6.79
N SER A 66 -11.50 15.16 -6.08
CA SER A 66 -12.25 14.03 -5.52
C SER A 66 -11.58 13.49 -4.27
N THR A 67 -12.39 12.93 -3.38
CA THR A 67 -11.93 12.17 -2.21
C THR A 67 -12.62 10.82 -2.25
N CYS A 68 -11.85 9.76 -2.45
CA CYS A 68 -12.37 8.40 -2.53
C CYS A 68 -11.60 7.47 -1.59
N SER A 69 -12.27 6.44 -1.08
CA SER A 69 -11.71 5.53 -0.10
C SER A 69 -11.95 4.07 -0.43
N VAL A 70 -11.06 3.22 0.05
CA VAL A 70 -11.12 1.76 -0.05
C VAL A 70 -10.82 1.16 1.31
N ILE A 71 -11.68 0.24 1.77
CA ILE A 71 -11.37 -0.60 2.93
C ILE A 71 -10.43 -1.72 2.48
N LYS A 72 -9.22 -1.78 3.02
CA LYS A 72 -8.24 -2.81 2.65
C LYS A 72 -8.71 -4.20 3.06
N ASP A 73 -8.87 -5.09 2.08
CA ASP A 73 -9.07 -6.52 2.32
C ASP A 73 -7.73 -7.26 2.31
N GLY A 74 -7.37 -7.89 3.44
CA GLY A 74 -6.15 -8.66 3.61
C GLY A 74 -6.31 -10.13 3.23
N GLY A 75 -7.53 -10.56 2.90
CA GLY A 75 -7.83 -11.99 2.78
C GLY A 75 -7.76 -12.65 4.16
N ASP A 76 -7.19 -13.85 4.21
CA ASP A 76 -7.02 -14.63 5.44
C ASP A 76 -5.62 -14.47 6.06
N ASP A 77 -4.84 -13.50 5.59
CA ASP A 77 -3.54 -13.17 6.20
C ASP A 77 -3.77 -12.42 7.53
N PRO A 78 -3.05 -12.74 8.61
CA PRO A 78 -3.11 -12.01 9.88
C PRO A 78 -2.41 -10.63 9.78
N ASP A 79 -2.87 -9.80 8.86
CA ASP A 79 -2.34 -8.49 8.54
C ASP A 79 -3.04 -7.42 9.39
N VAL A 80 -2.27 -6.74 10.24
CA VAL A 80 -2.77 -5.68 11.14
C VAL A 80 -3.41 -4.49 10.41
N THR A 81 -3.13 -4.34 9.11
CA THR A 81 -3.73 -3.30 8.26
C THR A 81 -4.99 -3.77 7.53
N HIS A 82 -5.45 -5.01 7.76
CA HIS A 82 -6.76 -5.46 7.29
C HIS A 82 -7.88 -4.59 7.88
N GLY A 83 -8.86 -4.23 7.05
CA GLY A 83 -9.96 -3.36 7.44
C GLY A 83 -9.58 -1.88 7.58
N ALA A 84 -8.31 -1.51 7.37
CA ALA A 84 -7.91 -0.11 7.37
C ALA A 84 -8.51 0.61 6.16
N GLU A 85 -9.10 1.77 6.40
CA GLU A 85 -9.55 2.66 5.33
C GLU A 85 -8.38 3.44 4.75
N ILE A 86 -8.19 3.30 3.44
CA ILE A 86 -7.21 4.07 2.67
C ILE A 86 -7.99 5.14 1.90
N ILE A 87 -7.73 6.40 2.23
CA ILE A 87 -8.37 7.56 1.62
C ILE A 87 -7.39 8.19 0.64
N VAL A 88 -7.89 8.58 -0.53
CA VAL A 88 -7.12 9.33 -1.52
C VAL A 88 -7.87 10.61 -1.89
N GLU A 89 -7.21 11.73 -1.63
CA GLU A 89 -7.59 13.03 -2.17
C GLU A 89 -6.84 13.25 -3.48
N LEU A 90 -7.58 13.52 -4.54
CA LEU A 90 -7.05 13.73 -5.89
C LEU A 90 -7.50 15.09 -6.39
N SER A 91 -6.57 15.83 -7.00
CA SER A 91 -6.87 17.10 -7.67
C SER A 91 -6.17 17.20 -9.01
N LEU A 92 -6.84 17.80 -9.99
CA LEU A 92 -6.24 18.14 -11.27
C LEU A 92 -5.28 19.32 -11.11
N THR A 93 -4.20 19.31 -11.89
CA THR A 93 -3.18 20.37 -11.88
C THR A 93 -2.87 20.84 -13.29
N ASP A 94 -2.28 22.03 -13.42
CA ASP A 94 -1.93 22.60 -14.73
C ASP A 94 -0.66 21.96 -15.34
N LYS A 95 0.06 21.15 -14.56
CA LYS A 95 1.31 20.51 -14.97
C LYS A 95 1.02 19.30 -15.86
N PHE A 96 0.96 19.52 -17.17
CA PHE A 96 0.70 18.48 -18.16
C PHE A 96 1.52 17.20 -17.89
N ASN A 97 0.83 16.05 -17.79
CA ASN A 97 1.42 14.73 -17.49
C ASN A 97 2.20 14.61 -16.17
N GLY A 98 2.12 15.60 -15.29
CA GLY A 98 2.71 15.54 -13.96
C GLY A 98 1.82 14.72 -13.02
N ILE A 99 2.33 13.62 -12.47
CA ILE A 99 1.65 12.87 -11.40
C ILE A 99 2.48 12.98 -10.12
N GLU A 100 1.96 13.75 -9.18
CA GLU A 100 2.56 14.01 -7.87
C GLU A 100 1.84 13.16 -6.81
N ILE A 101 2.60 12.45 -5.99
CA ILE A 101 2.07 11.52 -4.98
C ILE A 101 2.74 11.84 -3.66
N ASP A 102 1.94 12.12 -2.64
CA ASP A 102 2.40 12.37 -1.28
C ASP A 102 1.50 11.70 -0.24
N GLY A 103 1.96 11.69 1.02
CA GLY A 103 1.23 11.15 2.16
C GLY A 103 0.59 12.25 3.00
N GLY A 104 -0.63 12.01 3.46
CA GLY A 104 -1.35 12.80 4.45
C GLY A 104 -1.38 12.08 5.81
N GLU A 105 -2.50 12.20 6.52
CA GLU A 105 -2.66 11.66 7.86
C GLU A 105 -2.43 10.14 7.90
N GLY A 106 -1.66 9.67 8.88
CA GLY A 106 -1.45 8.25 9.18
C GLY A 106 -0.66 7.45 8.14
N VAL A 107 -0.17 8.10 7.09
CA VAL A 107 0.97 7.57 6.31
C VAL A 107 2.25 7.87 7.07
N GLY A 108 3.06 6.85 7.29
CA GLY A 108 4.28 6.97 8.08
C GLY A 108 5.32 7.85 7.41
N ILE A 109 6.25 8.40 8.20
CA ILE A 109 7.38 9.21 7.73
C ILE A 109 8.66 8.40 7.90
N VAL A 110 9.49 8.40 6.86
CA VAL A 110 10.79 7.70 6.84
C VAL A 110 11.82 8.50 7.63
N THR A 111 12.41 7.87 8.65
CA THR A 111 13.38 8.46 9.57
C THR A 111 14.74 7.75 9.58
N LYS A 112 14.84 6.56 8.99
CA LYS A 112 16.10 5.82 8.81
C LYS A 112 16.40 5.56 7.33
N PRO A 113 17.68 5.49 6.94
CA PRO A 113 18.09 5.09 5.60
C PRO A 113 17.92 3.58 5.37
N GLY A 114 18.16 3.12 4.14
CA GLY A 114 18.21 1.69 3.78
C GLY A 114 16.98 1.17 3.03
N LEU A 115 15.81 1.78 3.21
CA LEU A 115 14.58 1.33 2.54
C LEU A 115 14.45 1.73 1.05
N GLY A 116 15.44 2.43 0.51
CA GLY A 116 15.34 3.05 -0.83
C GLY A 116 14.27 4.15 -0.89
N LEU A 117 13.93 4.74 0.25
CA LEU A 117 13.01 5.86 0.38
C LEU A 117 13.75 7.11 0.85
N GLU A 118 13.25 8.26 0.45
CA GLU A 118 13.78 9.56 0.89
C GLU A 118 13.47 9.79 2.36
N LEU A 119 14.48 10.27 3.11
CA LEU A 119 14.33 10.67 4.51
C LEU A 119 13.37 11.86 4.63
N ASN A 120 12.61 11.89 5.74
CA ASN A 120 11.61 12.91 6.06
C ASN A 120 10.47 13.02 5.02
N LYS A 121 10.23 11.96 4.25
CA LYS A 121 9.11 11.85 3.30
C LYS A 121 8.14 10.75 3.70
N ALA A 122 6.95 10.81 3.11
CA ALA A 122 5.92 9.79 3.27
C ALA A 122 6.43 8.40 2.82
N ALA A 123 6.14 7.38 3.64
CA ALA A 123 6.50 5.99 3.46
C ALA A 123 5.64 5.31 2.38
N ILE A 124 5.75 5.80 1.15
CA ILE A 124 5.07 5.27 -0.04
C ILE A 124 6.12 4.60 -0.93
N ASN A 125 6.04 3.27 -1.03
CA ASN A 125 7.07 2.48 -1.72
C ASN A 125 7.11 2.70 -3.23
N PRO A 126 8.24 2.43 -3.90
CA PRO A 126 8.39 2.63 -5.34
C PRO A 126 7.35 1.89 -6.17
N VAL A 127 7.01 0.64 -5.81
CA VAL A 127 6.03 -0.16 -6.54
C VAL A 127 4.62 0.44 -6.45
N PRO A 128 4.06 0.78 -5.26
CA PRO A 128 2.81 1.54 -5.18
C PRO A 128 2.83 2.88 -5.91
N LYS A 129 3.92 3.66 -5.82
CA LYS A 129 4.04 4.92 -6.59
C LYS A 129 3.93 4.65 -8.09
N LYS A 130 4.61 3.61 -8.59
CA LYS A 130 4.55 3.19 -10.00
C LYS A 130 3.14 2.73 -10.38
N MET A 131 2.51 1.90 -9.57
CA MET A 131 1.14 1.40 -9.82
C MET A 131 0.13 2.53 -9.94
N ILE A 132 0.16 3.51 -9.03
CA ILE A 132 -0.70 4.69 -9.08
C ILE A 132 -0.44 5.48 -10.38
N LYS A 133 0.83 5.78 -10.67
CA LYS A 133 1.20 6.53 -11.89
C LYS A 133 0.74 5.83 -13.17
N GLU A 134 0.96 4.53 -13.29
CA GLU A 134 0.58 3.78 -14.49
C GLU A 134 -0.93 3.71 -14.68
N ASN A 135 -1.70 3.43 -13.61
CA ASN A 135 -3.15 3.36 -13.69
C ASN A 135 -3.80 4.71 -13.98
N LEU A 136 -3.28 5.80 -13.41
CA LEU A 136 -3.78 7.15 -13.68
C LEU A 136 -3.38 7.61 -15.09
N LYS A 137 -2.14 7.36 -15.50
CA LYS A 137 -1.66 7.70 -16.84
C LYS A 137 -2.49 7.03 -17.93
N GLU A 138 -2.83 5.75 -17.77
CA GLU A 138 -3.70 5.03 -18.71
C GLU A 138 -5.05 5.73 -18.90
N ILE A 139 -5.62 6.29 -17.82
CA ILE A 139 -6.88 7.05 -17.90
C ILE A 139 -6.67 8.41 -18.59
N LEU A 140 -5.63 9.14 -18.22
CA LEU A 140 -5.31 10.46 -18.79
C LEU A 140 -5.09 10.34 -20.31
N ASP A 141 -4.30 9.34 -20.73
CA ASP A 141 -4.00 9.06 -22.13
C ASP A 141 -5.28 8.66 -22.89
N LYS A 142 -6.11 7.77 -22.31
CA LYS A 142 -7.37 7.32 -22.93
C LYS A 142 -8.38 8.45 -23.14
N HIS A 143 -8.42 9.45 -22.25
CA HIS A 143 -9.33 10.59 -22.34
C HIS A 143 -8.69 11.85 -22.96
N LEU A 144 -7.45 11.74 -23.45
CA LEU A 144 -6.69 12.83 -24.08
C LEU A 144 -6.61 14.10 -23.20
N LEU A 145 -6.54 13.92 -21.88
CA LEU A 145 -6.58 15.02 -20.93
C LEU A 145 -5.23 15.73 -20.83
N LYS A 146 -5.24 17.04 -21.05
CA LYS A 146 -4.04 17.89 -20.95
C LYS A 146 -3.89 18.48 -19.54
N THR A 147 -3.82 17.62 -18.54
CA THR A 147 -3.71 18.01 -17.12
C THR A 147 -2.69 17.15 -16.39
N GLY A 148 -2.26 17.61 -15.22
CA GLY A 148 -1.58 16.80 -14.23
C GLY A 148 -2.52 16.37 -13.11
N VAL A 149 -2.00 15.55 -12.21
CA VAL A 149 -2.74 15.02 -11.07
C VAL A 149 -1.87 15.08 -9.83
N LYS A 150 -2.44 15.59 -8.73
CA LYS A 150 -1.86 15.48 -7.39
C LYS A 150 -2.69 14.51 -6.57
N VAL A 151 -2.00 13.57 -5.92
CA VAL A 151 -2.58 12.48 -5.11
C VAL A 151 -2.03 12.59 -3.70
N ILE A 152 -2.91 12.74 -2.72
CA ILE A 152 -2.58 12.66 -1.29
C ILE A 152 -3.24 11.41 -0.72
N ILE A 153 -2.43 10.52 -0.14
CA ILE A 153 -2.90 9.26 0.45
C ILE A 153 -2.93 9.41 1.96
N SER A 154 -4.05 9.10 2.59
CA SER A 154 -4.23 9.13 4.05
C SER A 154 -4.78 7.80 4.56
N VAL A 155 -4.44 7.46 5.80
CA VAL A 155 -4.92 6.29 6.52
C VAL A 155 -5.33 6.75 7.92
N PRO A 156 -6.61 7.04 8.20
CA PRO A 156 -7.02 7.64 9.48
C PRO A 156 -6.55 6.86 10.71
N LYS A 157 -6.60 5.52 10.66
CA LYS A 157 -6.10 4.65 11.75
C LYS A 157 -4.59 4.39 11.69
N GLY A 158 -3.89 4.95 10.73
CA GLY A 158 -2.49 4.62 10.43
C GLY A 158 -1.54 4.92 11.60
N ARG A 159 -1.79 6.01 12.36
CA ARG A 159 -1.00 6.33 13.57
C ARG A 159 -1.15 5.27 14.67
N GLU A 160 -2.35 4.71 14.82
CA GLU A 160 -2.63 3.65 15.80
C GLU A 160 -2.06 2.29 15.35
N LEU A 161 -2.12 2.02 14.04
CA LEU A 161 -1.68 0.76 13.45
C LEU A 161 -0.16 0.67 13.29
N GLY A 162 0.52 1.79 12.97
CA GLY A 162 1.95 1.85 12.72
C GLY A 162 2.80 1.16 13.80
N PRO A 163 2.63 1.47 15.09
CA PRO A 163 3.36 0.80 16.18
C PRO A 163 3.15 -0.71 16.29
N LYS A 164 2.08 -1.26 15.70
CA LYS A 164 1.76 -2.70 15.70
C LYS A 164 2.37 -3.43 14.49
N THR A 165 3.17 -2.74 13.67
CA THR A 165 3.88 -3.29 12.50
C THR A 165 5.40 -3.28 12.74
N ASP A 166 6.18 -3.77 11.77
CA ASP A 166 7.64 -3.61 11.78
C ASP A 166 8.12 -2.18 11.50
N ASN A 167 7.22 -1.24 11.14
CA ASN A 167 7.55 0.13 10.79
C ASN A 167 8.49 0.83 11.79
N PRO A 168 8.27 0.78 13.12
CA PRO A 168 9.16 1.46 14.06
C PRO A 168 10.61 0.94 13.99
N ARG A 169 10.79 -0.36 13.74
CA ARG A 169 12.13 -0.98 13.63
C ARG A 169 12.88 -0.46 12.42
N ILE A 170 12.20 -0.42 11.28
CA ILE A 170 12.75 0.05 10.01
C ILE A 170 12.75 1.58 9.85
N GLY A 171 12.40 2.33 10.90
CA GLY A 171 12.46 3.79 10.89
C GLY A 171 11.33 4.43 10.10
N ILE A 172 10.11 3.93 10.27
CA ILE A 172 8.89 4.55 9.77
C ILE A 172 8.02 4.90 10.97
N LEU A 173 7.78 6.18 11.19
CA LEU A 173 7.08 6.69 12.37
C LEU A 173 5.78 7.40 12.01
N ASN A 174 4.88 7.58 12.98
CA ASN A 174 3.63 8.34 12.85
C ASN A 174 2.62 7.81 11.81
N GLY A 175 2.73 6.54 11.41
CA GLY A 175 1.81 5.96 10.46
C GLY A 175 2.21 4.58 9.93
N ILE A 176 1.40 4.07 9.00
CA ILE A 176 1.71 2.85 8.24
C ILE A 176 2.36 3.18 6.89
N SER A 177 3.00 2.19 6.29
CA SER A 177 3.58 2.32 4.96
C SER A 177 2.53 2.03 3.90
N ILE A 178 2.58 2.75 2.77
CA ILE A 178 1.85 2.36 1.56
C ILE A 178 2.77 1.46 0.75
N LEU A 179 2.61 0.14 0.92
CA LEU A 179 3.48 -0.88 0.36
C LEU A 179 2.75 -1.97 -0.45
N GLY A 180 3.54 -2.88 -1.02
CA GLY A 180 3.08 -4.03 -1.82
C GLY A 180 3.92 -4.21 -3.08
N THR A 181 4.48 -5.40 -3.29
CA THR A 181 5.34 -5.70 -4.45
C THR A 181 4.59 -6.32 -5.62
N SER A 182 3.60 -7.17 -5.34
CA SER A 182 2.71 -7.79 -6.34
C SER A 182 1.34 -7.11 -6.42
N GLY A 183 1.04 -6.23 -5.47
CA GLY A 183 -0.31 -5.67 -5.26
C GLY A 183 -1.32 -6.64 -4.63
N ILE A 184 -0.92 -7.88 -4.34
CA ILE A 184 -1.76 -8.93 -3.74
C ILE A 184 -1.18 -9.36 -2.39
N VAL A 185 -2.07 -9.58 -1.43
CA VAL A 185 -1.73 -10.22 -0.14
C VAL A 185 -1.98 -11.72 -0.27
N ILE A 186 -0.95 -12.52 -0.05
CA ILE A 186 -1.02 -13.98 -0.03
C ILE A 186 -0.88 -14.42 1.43
N PRO A 187 -1.87 -15.11 2.01
CA PRO A 187 -1.84 -15.55 3.40
C PRO A 187 -0.60 -16.40 3.73
N PHE A 188 0.07 -16.09 4.84
CA PHE A 188 1.25 -16.81 5.33
C PHE A 188 2.38 -16.93 4.30
N SER A 189 2.56 -15.89 3.49
CA SER A 189 3.57 -15.84 2.43
C SER A 189 5.00 -15.83 2.99
N THR A 190 5.74 -16.91 2.73
CA THR A 190 7.18 -16.99 3.02
C THR A 190 7.99 -15.93 2.27
N ALA A 191 7.53 -15.52 1.08
CA ALA A 191 8.14 -14.45 0.32
C ALA A 191 7.97 -13.08 1.01
N SER A 192 6.79 -12.82 1.57
CA SER A 192 6.51 -11.59 2.34
C SER A 192 7.30 -11.56 3.63
N TYR A 193 7.38 -12.69 4.34
CA TYR A 193 8.21 -12.84 5.54
C TYR A 193 9.70 -12.63 5.25
N ALA A 194 10.23 -13.24 4.18
CA ALA A 194 11.62 -13.01 3.78
C ALA A 194 11.87 -11.55 3.33
N ALA A 195 10.87 -10.88 2.75
CA ALA A 195 10.99 -9.47 2.39
C ALA A 195 11.07 -8.55 3.62
N SER A 196 10.29 -8.82 4.68
CA SER A 196 10.37 -8.01 5.91
C SER A 196 11.73 -8.17 6.60
N ILE A 197 12.31 -9.37 6.61
CA ILE A 197 13.68 -9.60 7.11
C ILE A 197 14.69 -8.79 6.28
N ARG A 198 14.62 -8.86 4.95
CA ARG A 198 15.53 -8.09 4.07
C ARG A 198 15.44 -6.60 4.33
N GLN A 199 14.24 -6.03 4.48
CA GLN A 199 14.08 -4.60 4.81
C GLN A 199 14.73 -4.21 6.14
N ASN A 200 14.63 -5.06 7.16
CA ASN A 200 15.32 -4.83 8.43
C ASN A 200 16.85 -4.89 8.27
N LEU A 201 17.35 -5.83 7.46
CA LEU A 201 18.78 -5.93 7.14
C LEU A 201 19.27 -4.71 6.38
N ASP A 202 18.55 -4.26 5.34
CA ASP A 202 18.90 -3.11 4.52
C ASP A 202 19.01 -1.84 5.37
N VAL A 203 18.07 -1.64 6.30
CA VAL A 203 18.11 -0.54 7.28
C VAL A 203 19.30 -0.71 8.23
N SER A 204 19.54 -1.91 8.75
CA SER A 204 20.65 -2.16 9.68
C SER A 204 22.01 -1.87 9.04
N ILE A 205 22.22 -2.34 7.80
CA ILE A 205 23.43 -2.10 7.02
C ILE A 205 23.60 -0.60 6.74
N ALA A 206 22.53 0.08 6.32
CA ALA A 206 22.57 1.52 6.04
C ALA A 206 22.80 2.37 7.29
N MET A 207 22.46 1.84 8.47
CA MET A 207 22.77 2.44 9.78
C MET A 207 24.20 2.16 10.25
N GLY A 208 24.99 1.37 9.51
CA GLY A 208 26.39 1.07 9.81
C GLY A 208 26.61 -0.12 10.75
N ASN A 209 25.59 -0.96 10.97
CA ASN A 209 25.76 -2.15 11.78
C ASN A 209 26.45 -3.27 10.97
N ASP A 210 27.42 -3.92 11.58
CA ASP A 210 28.21 -5.02 11.04
C ASP A 210 27.69 -6.41 11.46
N ILE A 211 26.97 -6.47 12.57
CA ILE A 211 26.38 -7.70 13.12
C ILE A 211 24.86 -7.55 13.22
N VAL A 212 24.14 -8.57 12.74
CA VAL A 212 22.69 -8.71 12.93
C VAL A 212 22.37 -10.08 13.51
N VAL A 213 21.54 -10.10 14.56
CA VAL A 213 21.03 -11.33 15.16
C VAL A 213 19.61 -11.58 14.69
N LEU A 214 19.39 -12.71 14.02
CA LEU A 214 18.05 -13.15 13.63
C LEU A 214 17.40 -13.92 14.78
N THR A 215 16.19 -13.52 15.15
CA THR A 215 15.45 -14.09 16.29
C THR A 215 14.09 -14.62 15.82
N THR A 216 13.57 -15.63 16.51
CA THR A 216 12.32 -16.30 16.13
C THR A 216 11.10 -15.74 16.88
N GLY A 217 11.31 -14.77 17.77
CA GLY A 217 10.27 -14.09 18.53
C GLY A 217 10.81 -13.29 19.72
N GLY A 218 9.91 -12.65 20.47
CA GLY A 218 10.26 -11.72 21.54
C GLY A 218 11.19 -12.32 22.61
N ARG A 219 10.97 -13.59 23.00
CA ARG A 219 11.84 -14.27 23.99
C ARG A 219 13.29 -14.41 23.53
N SER A 220 13.52 -14.84 22.28
CA SER A 220 14.87 -14.94 21.72
C SER A 220 15.49 -13.56 21.49
N GLU A 221 14.67 -12.56 21.19
CA GLU A 221 15.11 -11.16 21.05
C GLU A 221 15.55 -10.57 22.39
N ASP A 222 14.79 -10.78 23.46
CA ASP A 222 15.14 -10.31 24.80
C ASP A 222 16.39 -11.00 25.35
N PHE A 223 16.62 -12.27 24.96
CA PHE A 223 17.86 -12.96 25.26
C PHE A 223 19.05 -12.35 24.50
N ALA A 224 18.89 -12.08 23.20
CA ALA A 224 19.95 -11.52 22.35
C ALA A 224 20.32 -10.07 22.69
N LYS A 225 19.45 -9.33 23.40
CA LYS A 225 19.72 -7.96 23.88
C LYS A 225 20.62 -7.89 25.12
N LYS A 226 20.85 -9.02 25.79
CA LYS A 226 21.72 -9.12 26.98
C LYS A 226 23.17 -9.35 26.56
#